data_AF-A0A1F9UAD1-F1
#
_entry.id   AF-A0A1F9UAD1-F1
#
_cell.length_a   1.000
_cell.length_b   1.000
_cell.length_c   1.000
_cell.angle_alpha   90.00
_cell.angle_beta   90.00
_cell.angle_gamma   90.00
#
_symmetry.space_group_name_H-M   'P 1'
#
loop_
_entity.id
_entity.type
_entity.pdbx_description
1 polymer ?
#
loop_
_entity_poly.entity_id
_entity_poly.type
_entity_poly.pdbx_seq_one_letter_code
_entity_poly.pdbx_strand_id
1 'polypeptide(L)'
;ERPSHGVAQYLQAAGYKIIPVNPGQDMILGEKCHPNLLEIPERVDVVDIFRRSEEVLPIVKEAIKIGAKAVWMQDGVEHEAAKELAEKAGLKVVMNDCMLRQHRRHGGPFRKTITTC
;
A
#
# COMPACT_ATOMS: atom_id res chain seq x y z
N GLU A 1 -17.66 7.89 -0.47
CA GLU A 1 -16.64 7.30 0.41
C GLU A 1 -15.41 6.95 -0.43
N ARG A 2 -14.17 7.09 0.06
CA ARG A 2 -12.96 6.82 -0.73
C ARG A 2 -12.69 5.30 -0.74
N PRO A 3 -12.39 4.65 -1.88
CA PRO A 3 -12.10 3.21 -1.93
C PRO A 3 -11.00 2.77 -0.97
N SER A 4 -9.97 3.62 -0.81
CA SER A 4 -8.87 3.40 0.14
C SER A 4 -9.35 3.27 1.59
N HIS A 5 -10.37 4.03 2.00
CA HIS A 5 -10.92 3.98 3.36
C HIS A 5 -11.58 2.63 3.64
N GLY A 6 -12.42 2.15 2.72
CA GLY A 6 -13.13 0.87 2.89
C GLY A 6 -12.19 -0.34 2.87
N VAL A 7 -11.18 -0.33 1.99
CA VAL A 7 -10.16 -1.39 1.96
C VAL A 7 -9.31 -1.37 3.23
N ALA A 8 -8.83 -0.19 3.65
CA ALA A 8 -8.06 -0.04 4.88
C ALA A 8 -8.84 -0.51 6.12
N GLN A 9 -10.11 -0.10 6.25
CA GLN A 9 -10.97 -0.48 7.38
C GLN A 9 -11.18 -1.99 7.42
N TYR A 10 -11.44 -2.62 6.26
CA TYR A 10 -11.60 -4.07 6.17
C TYR A 10 -10.31 -4.81 6.57
N LEU A 11 -9.16 -4.38 6.07
CA LEU A 11 -7.88 -5.00 6.40
C LEU A 11 -7.51 -4.79 7.87
N GLN A 12 -7.79 -3.62 8.45
CA GLN A 12 -7.62 -3.36 9.88
C GLN A 12 -8.50 -4.32 10.72
N ALA A 13 -9.78 -4.47 10.37
CA ALA A 13 -10.69 -5.42 11.02
C ALA A 13 -10.27 -6.89 10.85
N ALA A 14 -9.57 -7.21 9.76
CA ALA A 14 -8.99 -8.53 9.52
C ALA A 14 -7.65 -8.76 10.27
N GLY A 15 -7.19 -7.80 11.07
CA GLY A 15 -6.01 -7.93 11.93
C GLY A 15 -4.69 -7.49 11.29
N TYR A 16 -4.74 -6.78 10.16
CA TYR A 16 -3.56 -6.13 9.59
C TYR A 16 -3.27 -4.82 10.33
N LYS A 17 -1.98 -4.49 10.45
CA LYS A 17 -1.58 -3.15 10.89
C LYS A 17 -1.60 -2.22 9.69
N ILE A 18 -2.44 -1.18 9.74
CA ILE A 18 -2.55 -0.17 8.70
C ILE A 18 -1.76 1.07 9.10
N ILE A 19 -0.88 1.53 8.21
CA ILE A 19 -0.18 2.81 8.33
C ILE A 19 -0.68 3.73 7.20
N PRO A 20 -1.48 4.77 7.49
CA PRO A 20 -1.99 5.65 6.45
C PRO A 20 -0.91 6.62 5.98
N VAL A 21 -0.81 6.82 4.67
CA VAL A 21 0.11 7.80 4.06
C VAL A 21 -0.67 8.78 3.20
N ASN A 22 -0.80 10.01 3.68
CA ASN A 22 -1.50 11.08 3.00
C ASN A 22 -1.06 12.43 3.57
N PRO A 23 -0.34 13.27 2.81
CA PRO A 23 0.16 14.56 3.31
C PRO A 23 -0.96 15.56 3.64
N GLY A 24 -2.19 15.30 3.24
CA GLY A 24 -3.34 16.16 3.52
C GLY A 24 -4.21 15.71 4.70
N GLN A 25 -3.79 14.72 5.49
CA GLN A 25 -4.54 14.21 6.64
C GLN A 25 -3.58 13.94 7.81
N ASP A 26 -4.04 14.17 9.04
CA ASP A 26 -3.26 13.87 10.25
C ASP A 26 -3.57 12.48 10.82
N MET A 27 -4.81 12.01 10.65
CA MET A 27 -5.32 10.77 11.23
C MET A 27 -6.28 10.08 10.27
N ILE A 28 -6.19 8.76 10.12
CA ILE A 28 -7.13 7.92 9.36
C ILE A 28 -7.37 6.64 10.15
N LEU A 29 -8.64 6.26 10.37
CA LEU A 29 -9.02 5.03 11.09
C LEU A 29 -8.38 4.89 12.49
N GLY A 30 -8.18 6.02 13.18
CA GLY A 30 -7.54 6.08 14.49
C GLY A 30 -6.01 5.96 14.47
N GLU A 31 -5.41 5.82 13.30
CA GLU A 31 -3.96 5.73 13.10
C GLU A 31 -3.37 7.07 12.66
N LYS A 32 -2.15 7.36 13.11
CA LYS A 32 -1.40 8.54 12.67
C LYS A 32 -1.07 8.44 11.19
N CYS A 33 -1.35 9.50 10.45
CA CYS A 33 -1.04 9.58 9.04
C CYS A 33 0.35 10.20 8.81
N HIS A 34 1.10 9.59 7.90
CA HIS A 34 2.44 10.05 7.50
C HIS A 34 2.35 10.78 6.15
N PRO A 35 3.20 11.79 5.91
CA PRO A 35 3.15 12.54 4.65
C PRO A 35 3.72 11.76 3.45
N ASN A 36 4.60 10.78 3.71
CA ASN A 36 5.22 9.93 2.70
C ASN A 36 5.73 8.62 3.36
N LEU A 37 6.26 7.69 2.55
CA LEU A 37 6.73 6.40 3.03
C LEU A 37 8.01 6.48 3.88
N LEU A 38 8.87 7.48 3.62
CA LEU A 38 10.16 7.65 4.28
C LEU A 38 10.04 8.12 5.73
N GLU A 39 8.92 8.77 6.08
CA GLU A 39 8.62 9.25 7.43
C GLU A 39 7.97 8.18 8.33
N ILE A 40 7.83 6.94 7.85
CA ILE A 40 7.28 5.83 8.64
C ILE A 40 8.40 5.27 9.55
N PRO A 41 8.28 5.30 10.88
CA PRO A 41 9.34 4.92 11.81
C PRO A 41 9.48 3.40 12.01
N GLU A 42 8.75 2.60 11.23
CA GLU A 42 8.65 1.16 11.38
C GLU A 42 8.68 0.43 10.03
N ARG A 43 8.89 -0.88 10.09
CA ARG A 43 9.01 -1.71 8.88
C ARG A 43 7.65 -1.89 8.19
N VAL A 44 7.61 -1.57 6.91
CA VAL A 44 6.46 -1.83 6.02
C VAL A 44 6.68 -3.13 5.25
N ASP A 45 5.69 -4.03 5.26
CA ASP A 45 5.74 -5.25 4.44
C ASP A 45 5.18 -5.00 3.03
N VAL A 46 4.04 -4.31 2.93
CA VAL A 46 3.35 -4.06 1.66
C VAL A 46 2.94 -2.60 1.54
N VAL A 47 3.21 -2.00 0.38
CA VAL A 47 2.74 -0.67 0.00
C VAL A 47 1.53 -0.80 -0.91
N ASP A 48 0.35 -0.43 -0.40
CA ASP A 48 -0.94 -0.47 -1.09
C ASP A 48 -1.30 0.91 -1.66
N ILE A 49 -1.34 1.04 -2.99
CA ILE A 49 -1.35 2.30 -3.72
C ILE A 49 -2.72 2.54 -4.36
N PHE A 50 -3.39 3.60 -3.92
CA PHE A 50 -4.65 4.14 -4.46
C PHE A 50 -4.46 5.45 -5.24
N ARG A 51 -3.21 5.88 -5.42
CA ARG A 51 -2.86 7.10 -6.17
C ARG A 51 -2.98 6.87 -7.68
N ARG A 52 -3.11 7.96 -8.43
CA ARG A 52 -3.18 7.90 -9.90
C ARG A 52 -1.87 7.33 -10.45
N SER A 53 -1.94 6.67 -11.62
CA SER A 53 -0.79 6.03 -12.26
C SER A 53 0.44 6.94 -12.35
N GLU A 54 0.28 8.23 -12.63
CA GLU A 54 1.39 9.19 -12.75
C GLU A 54 2.15 9.42 -11.43
N GLU A 55 1.52 9.12 -10.29
CA GLU A 55 2.12 9.24 -8.95
C GLU A 55 2.73 7.91 -8.47
N VAL A 56 2.57 6.80 -9.20
CA VAL A 56 3.05 5.48 -8.76
C VAL A 56 4.57 5.40 -8.73
N LEU A 57 5.25 5.92 -9.76
CA LEU A 57 6.70 5.81 -9.88
C LEU A 57 7.47 6.40 -8.66
N PRO A 58 7.18 7.62 -8.17
CA PRO A 58 7.84 8.13 -6.97
C PRO A 58 7.53 7.28 -5.72
N ILE A 59 6.29 6.78 -5.56
CA ILE A 59 5.91 5.92 -4.43
C ILE A 59 6.69 4.61 -4.46
N VAL A 60 6.85 3.99 -5.64
CA VAL A 60 7.65 2.77 -5.80
C VAL A 60 9.12 3.02 -5.46
N LYS A 61 9.68 4.16 -5.85
CA LYS A 61 11.06 4.51 -5.46
C LYS A 61 11.22 4.61 -3.94
N GLU A 62 10.24 5.18 -3.25
CA GLU A 62 10.25 5.21 -1.78
C GLU A 62 10.04 3.82 -1.17
N ALA A 63 9.15 3.00 -1.73
CA ALA A 63 8.92 1.62 -1.31
C ALA A 63 10.21 0.78 -1.34
N ILE A 64 11.02 0.97 -2.40
CA ILE A 64 12.34 0.35 -2.53
C ILE A 64 13.28 0.85 -1.42
N LYS A 65 13.34 2.17 -1.18
CA LYS A 65 14.22 2.78 -0.17
C LYS A 65 13.91 2.30 1.25
N ILE A 66 12.64 2.12 1.60
CA ILE A 66 12.25 1.63 2.93
C ILE A 66 12.35 0.10 3.07
N GLY A 67 12.74 -0.60 2.00
CA GLY A 67 12.87 -2.06 2.01
C GLY A 67 11.53 -2.80 2.16
N ALA A 68 10.46 -2.27 1.55
CA ALA A 68 9.19 -2.96 1.46
C ALA A 68 9.36 -4.30 0.71
N LYS A 69 8.51 -5.28 1.02
CA LYS A 69 8.57 -6.62 0.36
C LYS A 69 7.69 -6.68 -0.90
N ALA A 70 6.65 -5.85 -0.95
CA ALA A 70 5.74 -5.81 -2.08
C ALA A 70 5.13 -4.42 -2.28
N VAL A 71 4.76 -4.13 -3.53
CA VAL A 71 3.90 -3.02 -3.92
C VAL A 71 2.63 -3.59 -4.54
N TRP A 72 1.49 -3.00 -4.20
CA TRP A 72 0.18 -3.37 -4.70
C TRP A 72 -0.47 -2.14 -5.30
N MET A 73 -0.71 -2.14 -6.60
CA MET A 73 -1.42 -1.07 -7.29
C MET A 73 -2.89 -1.49 -7.40
N GLN A 74 -3.76 -0.72 -6.75
CA GLN A 74 -5.19 -1.05 -6.62
C GLN A 74 -5.92 -1.00 -7.96
N ASP A 75 -7.22 -1.35 -7.95
CA ASP A 75 -8.08 -1.33 -9.13
C ASP A 75 -7.92 -0.02 -9.94
N GLY A 76 -7.61 -0.15 -11.24
CA GLY A 76 -7.41 0.97 -12.16
C GLY A 76 -6.07 1.69 -12.04
N VAL A 77 -5.16 1.23 -11.19
CA VAL A 77 -3.80 1.78 -11.06
C VAL A 77 -2.81 0.86 -11.77
N GLU A 78 -2.23 1.36 -12.86
CA GLU A 78 -1.29 0.64 -13.71
C GLU A 78 -0.07 1.50 -14.06
N HIS A 79 1.14 0.97 -13.92
CA HIS A 79 2.36 1.67 -14.31
C HIS A 79 3.54 0.71 -14.57
N GLU A 80 3.68 0.24 -15.82
CA GLU A 80 4.66 -0.80 -16.21
C GLU A 80 6.11 -0.44 -15.84
N ALA A 81 6.56 0.80 -16.10
CA ALA A 81 7.93 1.20 -15.77
C ALA A 81 8.21 1.18 -14.25
N ALA A 82 7.18 1.33 -13.41
CA ALA A 82 7.32 1.27 -11.96
C ALA A 82 7.31 -0.18 -11.47
N LYS A 83 6.48 -1.03 -12.09
CA LYS A 83 6.53 -2.49 -11.89
C LYS A 83 7.91 -3.04 -12.22
N GLU A 84 8.46 -2.75 -13.40
CA GLU A 84 9.80 -3.22 -13.78
C GLU A 84 10.89 -2.76 -12.79
N LEU A 85 10.80 -1.52 -12.32
CA LEU A 85 11.73 -0.97 -11.34
C LEU A 85 11.64 -1.71 -9.99
N ALA A 86 10.42 -1.96 -9.51
CA ALA A 86 10.18 -2.69 -8.27
C ALA A 86 10.67 -4.14 -8.35
N GLU A 87 10.38 -4.84 -9.45
CA GLU A 87 10.81 -6.23 -9.67
C GLU A 87 12.34 -6.32 -9.75
N LYS A 88 13.01 -5.41 -10.46
CA LYS A 88 14.50 -5.33 -10.50
C LYS A 88 15.11 -5.08 -9.12
N ALA A 89 14.39 -4.40 -8.23
CA ALA A 89 14.79 -4.19 -6.84
C ALA A 89 14.38 -5.34 -5.88
N GLY A 90 13.73 -6.39 -6.39
CA GLY A 90 13.36 -7.59 -5.63
C GLY A 90 12.00 -7.51 -4.92
N LEU A 91 11.18 -6.48 -5.20
CA LEU A 91 9.83 -6.38 -4.66
C LEU A 91 8.86 -7.27 -5.46
N LYS A 92 7.88 -7.85 -4.77
CA LYS A 92 6.71 -8.43 -5.45
C LYS A 92 5.78 -7.32 -5.91
N VAL A 93 5.23 -7.46 -7.12
CA VAL A 93 4.30 -6.46 -7.67
C VAL A 93 2.96 -7.11 -7.98
N VAL A 94 1.88 -6.46 -7.54
CA VAL A 94 0.52 -6.71 -8.02
C VAL A 94 0.00 -5.41 -8.62
N MET A 95 -0.70 -5.50 -9.74
CA MET A 95 -1.18 -4.34 -10.49
C MET A 95 -2.62 -4.56 -10.95
N ASN A 96 -3.43 -3.50 -10.91
CA ASN A 96 -4.85 -3.52 -11.26
C ASN A 96 -5.64 -4.65 -10.56
N ASP A 97 -5.48 -4.77 -9.24
CA ASP A 97 -6.21 -5.73 -8.44
C ASP A 97 -6.53 -5.16 -7.05
N CYS A 98 -7.49 -5.75 -6.32
CA CYS A 98 -7.93 -5.23 -5.03
C CYS A 98 -7.54 -6.18 -3.89
N MET A 99 -6.77 -5.67 -2.93
CA MET A 99 -6.38 -6.45 -1.75
C MET A 99 -7.57 -7.00 -0.97
N LEU A 100 -8.65 -6.24 -0.78
CA LEU A 100 -9.85 -6.70 -0.10
C LEU A 100 -10.47 -7.90 -0.83
N ARG A 101 -10.62 -7.78 -2.15
CA ARG A 101 -11.19 -8.84 -3.01
C ARG A 101 -10.33 -10.10 -2.94
N GLN A 102 -9.01 -9.96 -3.03
CA GLN A 102 -8.08 -11.08 -2.95
C GLN A 102 -8.01 -11.71 -1.55
N HIS A 103 -8.08 -10.90 -0.49
CA HIS A 103 -8.13 -11.39 0.88
C HIS A 103 -9.40 -12.20 1.15
N ARG A 104 -10.58 -11.72 0.68
CA ARG A 104 -11.84 -12.48 0.77
C ARG A 104 -11.80 -13.80 0.02
N ARG A 105 -11.16 -13.83 -1.14
CA ARG A 105 -11.08 -15.03 -1.99
C ARG A 105 -10.19 -16.11 -1.39
N HIS A 106 -9.05 -15.73 -0.80
CA HIS A 106 -8.04 -16.71 -0.39
C HIS A 106 -8.04 -17.02 1.11
N GLY A 107 -8.56 -16.13 1.96
CA GLY A 107 -8.69 -16.32 3.40
C GLY A 107 -7.36 -16.54 4.14
N GLY A 108 -6.96 -15.64 5.03
CA GLY A 108 -5.87 -15.95 5.95
C GLY A 108 -5.36 -14.76 6.74
N PRO A 109 -5.16 -14.89 8.06
CA PRO A 109 -4.53 -13.87 8.85
C PRO A 109 -3.03 -13.91 8.53
N PHE A 110 -2.57 -12.94 7.74
CA PHE A 110 -1.15 -12.63 7.72
C PHE A 110 -0.96 -11.42 8.61
N ARG A 111 -0.36 -11.58 9.80
CA ARG A 111 0.21 -10.43 10.53
C ARG A 111 1.26 -9.78 9.62
N LYS A 112 0.84 -8.75 8.89
CA LYS A 112 1.64 -7.95 7.97
C LYS A 112 1.36 -6.48 8.26
N THR A 113 2.40 -5.66 8.16
CA THR A 113 2.27 -4.21 8.17
C THR A 113 2.00 -3.73 6.74
N ILE A 114 0.82 -3.18 6.51
CA ILE A 114 0.39 -2.62 5.23
C ILE A 114 0.33 -1.12 5.37
N THR A 115 0.94 -0.38 4.44
CA THR A 115 0.69 1.05 4.30
C THR A 115 -0.31 1.30 3.19
N THR A 116 -1.23 2.23 3.38
CA THR A 116 -2.21 2.63 2.36
C THR A 116 -1.96 4.07 1.94
N CYS A 117 -1.59 4.27 0.68
CA CYS A 117 -1.19 5.55 0.08
C CYS A 117 -2.21 6.01 -0.96
#